data_AF-A0A355GV48-F1
#
_entry.id   AF-A0A355GV48-F1
#
_cell.length_a   1.000
_cell.length_b   1.000
_cell.length_c   1.000
_cell.angle_alpha   90.00
_cell.angle_beta   90.00
_cell.angle_gamma   90.00
#
_symmetry.space_group_name_H-M   'P 1'
#
loop_
_entity.id
_entity.type
_entity.pdbx_description
1 polymer ?
#
loop_
_entity_poly.entity_id
_entity_poly.type
_entity_poly.pdbx_seq_one_letter_code
_entity_poly.pdbx_strand_id
1 'polypeptide(L)'
;MERTLIRDITPGTRAKVRGFVENLRNKRTMAFIVVKDITGKLQLTVEKEKYPEIAAEIDRLSIHSVVTVEGIVVANEYVKMGGIEMLPDAFSIDSIAEALPIDENSEIDVRLDYRWIDLRREKNQLIMKVQTTLSAAFREFLLERNFVEIHTPKLIGAASES
;
A
#
# COMPACT_ATOMS: atom_id res chain seq x y z
N MET A 1 7.71 -16.72 8.96
CA MET A 1 6.27 -16.38 9.03
C MET A 1 5.80 -15.95 7.65
N GLU A 2 4.59 -16.34 7.25
CA GLU A 2 3.97 -15.85 6.01
C GLU A 2 3.48 -14.40 6.17
N ARG A 3 3.32 -13.69 5.05
CA ARG A 3 2.84 -12.31 5.05
C ARG A 3 1.36 -12.25 5.40
N THR A 4 0.99 -11.33 6.29
CA THR A 4 -0.38 -10.95 6.62
C THR A 4 -0.71 -9.61 5.93
N LEU A 5 -1.89 -9.51 5.33
CA LEU A 5 -2.39 -8.22 4.80
C LEU A 5 -2.78 -7.31 5.96
N ILE A 6 -2.58 -5.99 5.78
CA ILE A 6 -2.88 -5.03 6.85
C ILE A 6 -4.34 -5.10 7.32
N ARG A 7 -5.30 -5.30 6.40
CA ARG A 7 -6.72 -5.47 6.76
C ARG A 7 -6.98 -6.68 7.68
N ASP A 8 -6.16 -7.72 7.58
CA ASP A 8 -6.42 -9.01 8.20
C ASP A 8 -5.62 -9.18 9.52
N ILE A 9 -4.92 -8.15 9.97
CA ILE A 9 -4.21 -8.18 11.27
C ILE A 9 -5.21 -8.20 12.43
N THR A 10 -4.83 -8.84 13.53
CA THR A 10 -5.66 -8.93 14.74
C THR A 10 -4.81 -8.56 15.96
N PRO A 11 -5.28 -7.70 16.88
CA PRO A 11 -4.57 -7.43 18.13
C PRO A 11 -4.30 -8.69 18.94
N GLY A 12 -3.15 -8.72 19.63
CA GLY A 12 -2.70 -9.86 20.42
C GLY A 12 -1.95 -10.93 19.61
N THR A 13 -1.85 -10.81 18.30
CA THR A 13 -1.10 -11.75 17.46
C THR A 13 0.17 -11.13 16.91
N ARG A 14 1.18 -11.98 16.67
CA ARG A 14 2.37 -11.60 15.93
C ARG A 14 2.08 -11.70 14.43
N ALA A 15 2.43 -10.68 13.66
CA ALA A 15 2.15 -10.63 12.23
C ALA A 15 3.37 -10.16 11.43
N LYS A 16 3.44 -10.56 10.15
CA LYS A 16 4.46 -10.11 9.20
C LYS A 16 3.80 -9.24 8.14
N VAL A 17 4.12 -7.96 8.13
CA VAL A 17 3.57 -7.00 7.16
C VAL A 17 4.65 -6.58 6.19
N ARG A 18 4.24 -6.40 4.92
CA ARG A 18 5.09 -5.82 3.87
C ARG A 18 4.33 -4.71 3.17
N GLY A 19 5.00 -3.57 2.98
CA GLY A 19 4.37 -2.40 2.38
C GLY A 19 5.33 -1.24 2.16
N PHE A 20 4.76 -0.10 1.80
CA PHE A 20 5.48 1.15 1.60
C PHE A 20 5.40 2.03 2.84
N VAL A 21 6.47 2.73 3.15
CA VAL A 21 6.45 3.80 4.15
C VAL A 21 5.64 4.97 3.61
N GLU A 22 4.49 5.24 4.21
CA GLU A 22 3.67 6.39 3.84
C GLU A 22 4.04 7.63 4.66
N ASN A 23 4.36 7.46 5.94
CA ASN A 23 4.81 8.53 6.82
C ASN A 23 5.90 8.03 7.77
N LEU A 24 6.84 8.92 8.11
CA LEU A 24 7.90 8.66 9.08
C LEU A 24 8.04 9.85 10.03
N ARG A 25 7.90 9.59 11.33
CA ARG A 25 8.20 10.53 12.40
C ARG A 25 9.30 9.94 13.28
N ASN A 26 10.53 10.29 12.96
CA ASN A 26 11.71 9.83 13.65
C ASN A 26 12.09 10.82 14.77
N LYS A 27 11.80 10.50 16.04
CA LYS A 27 12.22 11.30 17.21
C LYS A 27 13.41 10.66 17.90
N ARG A 28 14.00 11.40 18.85
CA ARG A 28 15.18 10.98 19.61
C ARG A 28 15.01 9.62 20.32
N THR A 29 13.86 9.40 20.97
CA THR A 29 13.61 8.18 21.76
C THR A 29 12.62 7.21 21.10
N MET A 30 11.72 7.74 20.27
CA MET A 30 10.65 6.99 19.64
C MET A 30 10.63 7.22 18.13
N ALA A 31 10.32 6.19 17.36
CA ALA A 31 9.99 6.34 15.94
C ALA A 31 8.57 5.83 15.68
N PHE A 32 7.81 6.59 14.89
CA PHE A 32 6.47 6.22 14.43
C PHE A 32 6.51 6.15 12.92
N ILE A 33 6.17 4.98 12.36
CA ILE A 33 6.15 4.75 10.92
C ILE A 33 4.76 4.33 10.52
N VAL A 34 4.20 4.91 9.47
CA VAL A 34 2.97 4.40 8.85
C VAL A 34 3.38 3.55 7.65
N VAL A 35 3.11 2.26 7.72
CA VAL A 35 3.27 1.34 6.58
C VAL A 35 1.93 1.13 5.91
N LYS A 36 1.93 1.12 4.58
CA LYS A 36 0.75 0.96 3.75
C LYS A 36 0.92 -0.18 2.75
N ASP A 37 -0.14 -0.96 2.60
CA ASP A 37 -0.31 -1.89 1.50
C ASP A 37 -1.62 -1.60 0.74
N ILE A 38 -2.01 -2.47 -0.20
CA ILE A 38 -3.23 -2.28 -1.00
C ILE A 38 -4.53 -2.39 -0.19
N THR A 39 -4.45 -2.90 1.05
CA THR A 39 -5.59 -3.20 1.93
C THR A 39 -5.76 -2.19 3.05
N GLY A 40 -4.70 -1.49 3.47
CA GLY A 40 -4.80 -0.51 4.53
C GLY A 40 -3.48 0.13 4.96
N LYS A 41 -3.54 0.76 6.13
CA LYS A 41 -2.41 1.44 6.78
C LYS A 41 -2.25 0.89 8.20
N LEU A 42 -1.01 0.75 8.65
CA LEU A 42 -0.65 0.28 9.98
C LEU A 42 0.41 1.20 10.56
N GLN A 43 0.21 1.64 11.81
CA GLN A 43 1.27 2.31 12.56
C GLN A 43 2.23 1.29 13.15
N LEU A 44 3.52 1.58 13.03
CA LEU A 44 4.59 0.94 13.79
C LEU A 44 5.08 1.92 14.83
N THR A 45 5.29 1.44 16.05
CA THR A 45 5.83 2.23 17.15
C THR A 45 7.08 1.55 17.68
N VAL A 46 8.22 2.26 17.58
CA VAL A 46 9.54 1.73 17.96
C VAL A 46 10.13 2.59 19.06
N GLU A 47 10.44 1.96 20.18
CA GLU A 47 11.25 2.52 21.26
C GLU A 47 12.72 2.24 20.95
N LYS A 48 13.48 3.29 20.63
CA LYS A 48 14.83 3.16 20.06
C LYS A 48 15.85 2.55 21.02
N GLU A 49 15.75 2.85 22.31
CA GLU A 49 16.66 2.29 23.32
C GLU A 49 16.48 0.78 23.47
N LYS A 50 15.24 0.29 23.27
CA LYS A 50 14.92 -1.14 23.36
C LYS A 50 15.32 -1.91 22.10
N TYR A 51 15.30 -1.27 20.93
CA TYR A 51 15.59 -1.91 19.63
C TYR A 51 16.60 -1.08 18.82
N PRO A 52 17.88 -1.03 19.25
CA PRO A 52 18.90 -0.20 18.62
C PRO A 52 19.19 -0.59 17.15
N GLU A 53 19.11 -1.88 16.81
CA GLU A 53 19.28 -2.37 15.44
C GLU A 53 18.15 -1.88 14.51
N ILE A 54 16.90 -1.91 14.98
CA ILE A 54 15.76 -1.36 14.24
C ILE A 54 15.89 0.17 14.13
N ALA A 55 16.35 0.84 15.19
CA ALA A 55 16.58 2.28 15.17
C ALA A 55 17.59 2.70 14.09
N ALA A 56 18.67 1.92 13.91
CA ALA A 56 19.67 2.16 12.87
C ALA A 56 19.10 1.97 11.45
N GLU A 57 18.22 0.99 11.24
CA GLU A 57 17.48 0.84 9.98
C GLU A 57 16.58 2.06 9.71
N ILE A 58 15.81 2.49 10.71
CA ILE A 58 14.89 3.63 10.61
C ILE A 58 15.63 4.93 10.25
N ASP A 59 16.84 5.14 10.75
CA ASP A 59 17.64 6.33 10.45
C ASP A 59 18.05 6.43 8.97
N ARG A 60 18.00 5.32 8.23
CA ARG A 60 18.24 5.27 6.77
C ARG A 60 16.95 5.34 5.94
N LEU A 61 15.80 5.27 6.59
CA LEU A 61 14.51 5.08 5.92
C LEU A 61 14.02 6.38 5.26
N SER A 62 13.57 6.28 4.01
CA SER A 62 12.89 7.36 3.29
C SER A 62 11.41 7.04 3.07
N ILE A 63 10.58 8.08 2.91
CA ILE A 63 9.17 7.90 2.50
C ILE A 63 9.14 7.16 1.16
N HIS A 64 8.17 6.27 0.99
CA HIS A 64 8.00 5.34 -0.13
C HIS A 64 9.00 4.19 -0.20
N SER A 65 9.93 4.06 0.76
CA SER A 65 10.74 2.84 0.89
C SER A 65 9.84 1.62 1.12
N VAL A 66 10.28 0.46 0.62
CA VAL A 66 9.61 -0.82 0.83
C VAL A 66 10.22 -1.51 2.04
N VAL A 67 9.37 -1.96 2.94
CA VAL A 67 9.80 -2.58 4.21
C VAL A 67 9.08 -3.88 4.46
N THR A 68 9.78 -4.80 5.11
CA THR A 68 9.24 -5.99 5.76
C THR A 68 9.37 -5.82 7.27
N VAL A 69 8.27 -6.04 7.99
CA VAL A 69 8.21 -5.82 9.44
C VAL A 69 7.51 -6.99 10.11
N GLU A 70 8.06 -7.46 11.22
CA GLU A 70 7.45 -8.48 12.08
C GLU A 70 7.35 -7.95 13.51
N GLY A 71 6.24 -8.24 14.18
CA GLY A 71 6.01 -7.76 15.54
C GLY A 71 4.65 -8.12 16.09
N ILE A 72 4.46 -7.80 17.38
CA ILE A 72 3.18 -7.98 18.06
C ILE A 72 2.23 -6.82 17.69
N VAL A 73 1.01 -7.16 17.30
CA VAL A 73 -0.06 -6.20 17.03
C VAL A 73 -0.81 -5.93 18.34
N VAL A 74 -1.02 -4.66 18.69
CA VAL A 74 -1.65 -4.25 19.95
C VAL A 74 -2.74 -3.21 19.68
N ALA A 75 -3.76 -3.18 20.53
CA ALA A 75 -4.77 -2.15 20.52
C ALA A 75 -4.24 -0.89 21.21
N ASN A 76 -4.46 0.27 20.60
CA ASN A 76 -4.11 1.58 21.14
C ASN A 76 -5.14 2.62 20.66
N GLU A 77 -5.98 3.10 21.57
CA GLU A 77 -7.09 4.03 21.29
C GLU A 77 -6.61 5.39 20.73
N TYR A 78 -5.35 5.78 20.98
CA TYR A 78 -4.79 7.02 20.45
C TYR A 78 -4.41 6.91 18.97
N VAL A 79 -4.44 5.71 18.39
CA VAL A 79 -4.06 5.46 17.00
C VAL A 79 -5.26 5.58 16.08
N LYS A 80 -5.24 6.59 15.20
CA LYS A 80 -6.33 6.87 14.26
C LYS A 80 -6.56 5.76 13.22
N MET A 81 -5.60 4.88 13.01
CA MET A 81 -5.62 3.80 12.03
C MET A 81 -6.31 2.56 12.61
N GLY A 82 -7.57 2.71 13.00
CA GLY A 82 -8.38 1.61 13.54
C GLY A 82 -8.09 1.25 15.00
N GLY A 83 -7.38 2.09 15.74
CA GLY A 83 -7.04 1.83 17.14
C GLY A 83 -6.03 0.70 17.32
N ILE A 84 -5.20 0.43 16.30
CA ILE A 84 -4.26 -0.69 16.28
C ILE A 84 -2.88 -0.19 15.81
N GLU A 85 -1.84 -0.68 16.47
CA GLU A 85 -0.46 -0.52 16.05
C GLU A 85 0.33 -1.83 16.17
N MET A 86 1.51 -1.87 15.57
CA MET A 86 2.46 -2.95 15.73
C MET A 86 3.70 -2.45 16.47
N LEU A 87 4.15 -3.25 17.44
CA LEU A 87 5.43 -3.07 18.12
C LEU A 87 6.41 -4.06 17.46
N PRO A 88 7.24 -3.59 16.51
CA PRO A 88 8.11 -4.48 15.75
C PRO A 88 9.24 -5.02 16.61
N ASP A 89 9.54 -6.30 16.41
CA ASP A 89 10.71 -7.00 16.94
C ASP A 89 11.69 -7.42 15.82
N ALA A 90 11.28 -7.28 14.55
CA ALA A 90 12.14 -7.37 13.38
C ALA A 90 11.71 -6.37 12.31
N PHE A 91 12.71 -5.75 11.66
CA PHE A 91 12.50 -4.75 10.62
C PHE A 91 13.59 -4.86 9.57
N SER A 92 13.22 -4.86 8.29
CA SER A 92 14.16 -4.81 7.18
C SER A 92 13.68 -3.87 6.08
N ILE A 93 14.61 -3.12 5.51
CA ILE A 93 14.35 -2.34 4.30
C ILE A 93 14.59 -3.26 3.10
N ASP A 94 13.52 -3.52 2.33
CA ASP A 94 13.59 -4.32 1.11
C ASP A 94 14.05 -3.47 -0.09
N SER A 95 13.71 -2.18 -0.08
CA SER A 95 14.13 -1.22 -1.11
C SER A 95 14.06 0.21 -0.56
N ILE A 96 15.15 0.96 -0.67
CA ILE A 96 15.20 2.38 -0.32
C ILE A 96 14.64 3.19 -1.48
N ALA A 97 13.74 4.12 -1.19
CA ALA A 97 13.20 5.04 -2.19
C ALA A 97 14.02 6.33 -2.28
N GLU A 98 14.20 6.82 -3.50
CA GLU A 98 14.70 8.17 -3.77
C GLU A 98 13.56 9.21 -3.66
N ALA A 99 13.91 10.49 -3.77
CA ALA A 99 12.92 11.56 -3.84
C ALA A 99 11.95 11.31 -5.02
N LEU A 100 10.65 11.50 -4.78
CA LEU A 100 9.66 11.30 -5.84
C LEU A 100 9.81 12.39 -6.92
N PRO A 101 9.70 12.01 -8.21
CA PRO A 101 9.73 12.97 -9.32
C PRO A 101 8.40 13.72 -9.50
N ILE A 102 7.37 13.39 -8.73
CA ILE A 102 6.05 14.02 -8.74
C ILE A 102 5.54 14.25 -7.32
N ASP A 103 4.76 15.31 -7.14
CA ASP A 103 4.11 15.73 -5.90
C ASP A 103 2.62 16.04 -6.12
N GLU A 104 1.92 16.52 -5.09
CA GLU A 104 0.48 16.80 -5.17
C GLU A 104 0.10 17.87 -6.21
N ASN A 105 1.02 18.79 -6.52
CA ASN A 105 0.80 19.94 -7.38
C ASN A 105 1.32 19.72 -8.82
N SER A 106 1.91 18.57 -9.10
CA SER A 106 2.45 18.26 -10.42
C SER A 106 1.36 18.26 -11.49
N GLU A 107 1.65 18.91 -12.62
CA GLU A 107 0.78 18.96 -13.80
C GLU A 107 0.45 17.57 -14.34
N ILE A 108 -0.66 17.46 -15.08
CA ILE A 108 -1.15 16.16 -15.55
C ILE A 108 -0.16 15.42 -16.44
N ASP A 109 0.55 16.12 -17.34
CA ASP A 109 1.50 15.51 -18.27
C ASP A 109 2.67 14.87 -17.51
N VAL A 110 3.23 15.56 -16.52
CA VAL A 110 4.30 15.01 -15.66
C VAL A 110 3.79 13.82 -14.85
N ARG A 111 2.54 13.85 -14.38
CA ARG A 111 1.93 12.71 -13.69
C ARG A 111 1.71 11.51 -14.61
N LEU A 112 1.50 11.73 -15.91
CA LEU A 112 1.41 10.66 -16.91
C LEU A 112 2.79 10.08 -17.22
N ASP A 113 3.84 10.91 -17.29
CA ASP A 113 5.22 10.45 -17.44
C ASP A 113 5.64 9.54 -16.28
N TYR A 114 5.15 9.79 -15.06
CA TYR A 114 5.41 8.97 -13.86
C TYR A 114 4.17 8.21 -13.37
N ARG A 115 3.31 7.78 -14.30
CA ARG A 115 1.99 7.22 -13.94
C ARG A 115 2.06 6.01 -13.02
N TRP A 116 3.13 5.21 -13.06
CA TRP A 116 3.30 4.06 -12.15
C TRP A 116 3.46 4.47 -10.68
N ILE A 117 4.00 5.66 -10.40
CA ILE A 117 4.05 6.25 -9.05
C ILE A 117 2.68 6.85 -8.74
N ASP A 118 2.13 7.62 -9.68
CA ASP A 118 0.87 8.32 -9.48
C ASP A 118 -0.31 7.37 -9.19
N LEU A 119 -0.32 6.19 -9.81
CA LEU A 119 -1.30 5.12 -9.56
C LEU A 119 -1.32 4.62 -8.11
N ARG A 120 -0.30 4.93 -7.30
CA ARG A 120 -0.27 4.56 -5.86
C ARG A 120 -1.09 5.51 -4.98
N ARG A 121 -1.50 6.68 -5.49
CA ARG A 121 -2.37 7.61 -4.77
C ARG A 121 -3.74 6.99 -4.49
N GLU A 122 -4.33 7.33 -3.35
CA GLU A 122 -5.60 6.75 -2.90
C GLU A 122 -6.75 6.96 -3.88
N LYS A 123 -6.85 8.18 -4.44
CA LYS A 123 -7.85 8.49 -5.48
C LYS A 123 -7.71 7.59 -6.70
N ASN A 124 -6.49 7.40 -7.20
CA ASN A 124 -6.24 6.56 -8.38
C ASN A 124 -6.50 5.07 -8.08
N GLN A 125 -6.04 4.59 -6.92
CA GLN A 125 -6.33 3.23 -6.43
C GLN A 125 -7.84 2.99 -6.35
N LEU A 126 -8.61 3.94 -5.80
CA LEU A 126 -10.06 3.84 -5.71
C LEU A 126 -10.72 3.76 -7.09
N ILE A 127 -10.30 4.59 -8.04
CA ILE A 127 -10.80 4.55 -9.43
C ILE A 127 -10.59 3.16 -10.05
N MET A 128 -9.40 2.57 -9.88
CA MET A 128 -9.10 1.23 -10.41
C MET A 128 -9.91 0.13 -9.71
N LYS A 129 -10.12 0.24 -8.40
CA LYS A 129 -10.99 -0.69 -7.63
C LYS A 129 -12.45 -0.61 -8.10
N VAL A 130 -12.96 0.59 -8.37
CA VAL A 130 -14.30 0.80 -8.93
C VAL A 130 -14.41 0.17 -10.32
N GLN A 131 -13.45 0.43 -11.21
CA GLN A 131 -13.43 -0.16 -12.55
C GLN A 131 -13.40 -1.70 -12.50
N THR A 132 -12.60 -2.26 -11.58
CA THR A 132 -12.51 -3.71 -11.36
C THR A 132 -13.85 -4.27 -10.91
N THR A 133 -14.49 -3.63 -9.93
CA THR A 133 -15.80 -4.03 -9.40
C THR A 133 -16.89 -3.98 -10.47
N LEU A 134 -16.93 -2.89 -11.24
CA LEU A 134 -17.87 -2.74 -12.35
C LEU A 134 -17.69 -3.85 -13.40
N SER A 135 -16.43 -4.13 -13.77
CA SER A 135 -16.11 -5.13 -14.78
C SER A 135 -16.46 -6.56 -14.32
N ALA A 136 -16.32 -6.84 -13.02
CA ALA A 136 -16.72 -8.11 -12.43
C ALA A 136 -18.25 -8.26 -12.43
N ALA A 137 -18.97 -7.25 -11.92
CA ALA A 137 -20.43 -7.25 -11.86
C ALA A 137 -21.08 -7.34 -13.25
N PHE A 138 -20.50 -6.66 -14.25
CA PHE A 138 -20.96 -6.76 -15.64
C PHE A 138 -20.87 -8.18 -16.19
N ARG A 139 -19.74 -8.87 -15.94
CA ARG A 139 -19.58 -10.28 -16.37
C ARG A 139 -20.58 -11.18 -15.66
N GLU A 140 -20.69 -11.06 -14.34
CA GLU A 140 -21.64 -11.86 -13.55
C GLU A 140 -23.07 -11.70 -14.04
N PHE A 141 -23.54 -10.46 -14.23
CA PHE A 141 -24.87 -10.15 -14.75
C PHE A 141 -25.18 -10.84 -16.10
N LEU A 142 -24.20 -10.86 -17.02
CA LEU A 142 -24.35 -11.50 -18.33
C LEU A 142 -24.32 -13.03 -18.24
N LEU A 143 -23.42 -13.58 -17.42
CA LEU A 143 -23.31 -15.02 -17.21
C LEU A 143 -24.59 -15.63 -16.63
N GLU A 144 -25.22 -14.94 -15.68
CA GLU A 144 -26.54 -15.32 -15.12
C GLU A 144 -27.65 -15.42 -16.19
N ARG A 145 -27.47 -14.78 -17.34
CA ARG A 145 -28.42 -14.74 -18.45
C ARG A 145 -28.00 -15.59 -19.64
N ASN A 146 -27.04 -16.50 -19.43
CA ASN A 146 -26.52 -17.42 -20.44
C ASN A 146 -25.84 -16.73 -21.64
N PHE A 147 -25.29 -15.53 -21.46
CA PHE A 147 -24.41 -14.93 -22.47
C PHE A 147 -23.05 -15.65 -22.48
N VAL A 148 -22.41 -15.69 -23.64
CA VAL A 148 -21.08 -16.28 -23.84
C VAL A 148 -20.06 -15.16 -24.11
N GLU A 149 -19.00 -15.09 -23.31
CA GLU A 149 -17.90 -14.14 -23.51
C GLU A 149 -17.06 -14.55 -24.73
N ILE A 150 -16.81 -13.59 -25.64
CA ILE A 150 -15.95 -13.79 -26.83
C ILE A 150 -14.86 -12.71 -26.87
N HIS A 151 -13.70 -13.06 -27.47
CA HIS A 151 -12.60 -12.12 -27.70
C HIS A 151 -12.41 -11.87 -29.19
N THR A 152 -12.92 -10.74 -29.68
CA THR A 152 -12.82 -10.34 -31.09
C THR A 152 -11.45 -9.76 -31.45
N PRO A 153 -11.04 -9.80 -32.74
CA PRO A 153 -9.85 -9.11 -33.23
C PRO A 153 -9.87 -7.61 -32.90
N LYS A 154 -8.72 -7.05 -32.50
CA LYS A 154 -8.57 -5.61 -32.18
C LYS A 154 -7.88 -4.80 -33.29
N LEU A 155 -7.27 -5.48 -34.25
CA LEU A 155 -6.72 -4.91 -35.47
C LEU A 155 -7.62 -5.30 -36.63
N ILE A 156 -8.13 -4.32 -37.37
CA ILE A 156 -9.09 -4.50 -38.48
C ILE A 156 -8.63 -3.71 -39.70
N GLY A 157 -9.03 -4.16 -40.89
CA GLY A 157 -8.60 -3.54 -42.16
C GLY A 157 -9.36 -2.29 -42.55
N ALA A 158 -10.58 -2.09 -42.04
CA ALA A 158 -11.42 -0.93 -42.32
C ALA A 158 -12.26 -0.59 -41.09
N ALA A 159 -12.62 0.68 -40.94
CA ALA A 159 -13.49 1.14 -39.87
C ALA A 159 -14.91 0.55 -40.02
N SER A 160 -15.56 0.25 -38.90
CA SER A 160 -16.96 -0.20 -38.88
C SER A 160 -17.96 0.96 -38.94
N GLU A 161 -17.52 2.18 -38.63
CA GLU A 161 -18.32 3.41 -38.57
C GLU A 161 -17.65 4.50 -39.42
N SER A 162 -18.47 5.32 -40.09
CA SER A 162 -18.07 6.38 -41.02
C SER A 162 -17.90 7.74 -40.33
#